data_AF-J9DN95-F1
#
_entry.id   AF-J9DN95-F1
#
_cell.length_a   1.000
_cell.length_b   1.000
_cell.length_c   1.000
_cell.angle_alpha   90.00
_cell.angle_beta   90.00
_cell.angle_gamma   90.00
#
_symmetry.space_group_name_H-M   'P 1'
#
loop_
_entity.id
_entity.type
_entity.pdbx_description
1 polymer ?
#
loop_
_entity_poly.entity_id
_entity_poly.type
_entity_poly.pdbx_seq_one_letter_code
_entity_poly.pdbx_strand_id
1 'polypeptide(L)'
;MGAKIVIAVDVGSAAETNLYNYGDSLSGFWVLLKKLNPFAEPIKVLNMEEIQSRLAYVSCVQQLQSVKNAGYCQYVRPPIEEFKTLDFYRYDEIRDLGYKHGVKQFGELVKTNEDLKNVIDAEKLRSLKRRYWRREPSKLSMYDRGRASSFTNLAAQ
;
A
#
# COMPACT_ATOMS: atom_id res chain seq x y z
N MET A 1 -13.80 11.00 24.37
CA MET A 1 -14.40 11.17 23.03
C MET A 1 -13.40 10.61 22.02
N GLY A 2 -13.62 9.41 21.48
CA GLY A 2 -12.70 8.74 20.56
C GLY A 2 -13.45 8.07 19.42
N ALA A 3 -12.75 7.66 18.37
CA ALA A 3 -13.35 6.94 17.25
C ALA A 3 -13.96 5.61 17.73
N LYS A 4 -15.25 5.38 17.44
CA LYS A 4 -15.93 4.11 17.76
C LYS A 4 -15.47 2.96 16.85
N ILE A 5 -15.10 3.26 15.62
CA ILE A 5 -14.72 2.30 14.59
C ILE A 5 -13.45 2.82 13.92
N VAL A 6 -12.42 1.97 13.85
CA VAL A 6 -11.16 2.27 13.15
C VAL A 6 -10.96 1.24 12.04
N ILE A 7 -10.79 1.72 10.81
CA ILE A 7 -10.46 0.90 9.64
C ILE A 7 -9.09 1.37 9.14
N ALA A 8 -8.08 0.50 9.21
CA ALA A 8 -6.75 0.76 8.69
C ALA A 8 -6.62 0.15 7.30
N VAL A 9 -6.42 1.00 6.28
CA VAL A 9 -6.22 0.54 4.90
C VAL A 9 -4.74 0.68 4.55
N ASP A 10 -4.09 -0.45 4.28
CA ASP A 10 -2.67 -0.50 3.90
C ASP A 10 -2.53 -0.58 2.38
N VAL A 11 -1.93 0.47 1.83
CA VAL A 11 -1.57 0.60 0.41
C VAL A 11 -0.05 0.72 0.24
N GLY A 12 0.72 0.26 1.22
CA GLY A 12 2.17 0.25 1.19
C GLY A 12 2.73 -0.78 0.20
N SER A 13 3.69 -0.35 -0.61
CA SER A 13 4.47 -1.24 -1.46
C SER A 13 5.24 -2.27 -0.60
N ALA A 14 5.37 -3.49 -1.09
CA ALA A 14 6.22 -4.49 -0.46
C ALA A 14 7.69 -4.07 -0.63
N ALA A 15 8.39 -3.82 0.48
CA ALA A 15 9.82 -3.50 0.42
C ALA A 15 10.62 -4.73 0.00
N GLU A 16 11.54 -4.58 -0.96
CA GLU A 16 12.47 -5.63 -1.34
C GLU A 16 13.44 -5.92 -0.19
N THR A 17 13.43 -7.17 0.30
CA THR A 17 14.35 -7.66 1.34
C THR A 17 15.60 -8.31 0.75
N ASN A 18 16.10 -7.80 -0.38
CA ASN A 18 17.36 -8.27 -0.95
C ASN A 18 18.52 -7.84 -0.03
N LEU A 19 18.93 -8.77 0.83
CA LEU A 19 20.07 -8.68 1.73
C LEU A 19 21.25 -9.37 1.04
N TYR A 20 22.33 -8.63 0.75
CA TYR A 20 23.59 -9.25 0.35
C TYR A 20 24.25 -9.80 1.61
N ASN A 21 24.39 -11.12 1.72
CA ASN A 21 25.02 -11.74 2.89
C ASN A 21 26.55 -11.71 2.74
N TYR A 22 27.19 -10.80 3.46
CA TYR A 22 28.65 -10.64 3.51
C TYR A 22 29.30 -11.29 4.75
N GLY A 23 28.52 -11.97 5.61
CA GLY A 23 28.98 -12.53 6.88
C GLY A 23 29.05 -11.53 8.04
N ASP A 24 29.56 -11.97 9.20
CA ASP A 24 29.52 -11.21 10.46
C ASP A 24 30.49 -10.02 10.53
N SER A 25 31.44 -9.93 9.59
CA SER A 25 32.38 -8.81 9.50
C SER A 25 32.78 -8.52 8.06
N LEU A 26 32.96 -7.24 7.72
CA LEU A 26 33.32 -6.77 6.39
C LEU A 26 34.70 -6.09 6.41
N SER A 27 35.68 -6.66 5.72
CA SER A 27 37.00 -6.04 5.56
C SER A 27 37.00 -5.06 4.38
N GLY A 28 37.37 -3.80 4.62
CA GLY A 28 37.47 -2.78 3.57
C GLY A 28 38.50 -3.12 2.48
N PHE A 29 39.59 -3.81 2.84
CA PHE A 29 40.58 -4.28 1.88
C PHE A 29 40.02 -5.40 0.99
N TRP A 30 39.20 -6.29 1.56
CA TRP A 30 38.50 -7.33 0.81
C TRP A 30 37.49 -6.74 -0.18
N VAL A 31 36.72 -5.72 0.24
CA VAL A 31 35.80 -4.99 -0.63
C VAL A 31 36.54 -4.31 -1.79
N LEU A 32 37.69 -3.68 -1.51
CA LEU A 32 38.51 -3.03 -2.54
C LEU A 32 39.03 -4.04 -3.57
N LEU A 33 39.58 -5.18 -3.11
CA LEU A 33 40.07 -6.24 -3.99
C LEU A 33 38.95 -6.85 -4.85
N LYS A 34 37.76 -7.04 -4.28
CA LYS A 34 36.58 -7.51 -5.02
C LYS A 34 36.09 -6.49 -6.04
N LYS A 35 36.15 -5.19 -5.73
CA LYS A 35 35.79 -4.10 -6.65
C LYS A 35 36.77 -3.96 -7.82
N LEU A 36 38.03 -4.36 -7.63
CA LEU A 36 39.08 -4.34 -8.65
C LEU A 36 39.10 -5.62 -9.52
N ASN A 37 38.34 -6.65 -9.18
CA ASN A 37 38.27 -7.90 -9.94
C ASN A 37 37.11 -7.86 -10.96
N PRO A 38 37.38 -7.76 -12.28
CA PRO A 38 36.34 -7.70 -13.30
C PRO A 38 35.58 -9.03 -13.50
N PHE A 39 36.04 -10.13 -12.90
CA PHE A 39 35.40 -11.46 -12.96
C PHE A 39 34.59 -11.80 -11.71
N ALA A 40 34.57 -10.92 -10.69
CA ALA A 40 33.82 -11.15 -9.47
C ALA A 40 32.41 -10.53 -9.55
N GLU A 41 31.43 -11.19 -8.92
CA GLU A 41 30.12 -10.56 -8.72
C GLU A 41 30.25 -9.24 -7.94
N PRO A 42 29.55 -8.18 -8.38
CA PRO A 42 29.55 -6.90 -7.70
C PRO A 42 28.94 -7.06 -6.30
N ILE A 43 29.74 -6.74 -5.27
CA ILE A 43 29.28 -6.73 -3.90
C ILE A 43 28.42 -5.49 -3.70
N LYS A 44 27.18 -5.69 -3.27
CA LYS A 44 26.30 -4.60 -2.85
C LYS A 44 26.48 -4.36 -1.35
N VAL A 45 27.42 -3.48 -1.00
CA VAL A 45 27.55 -2.97 0.39
C VAL A 45 26.52 -1.86 0.59
N LEU A 46 25.72 -1.97 1.65
CA LEU A 46 24.72 -0.97 1.99
C LEU A 46 25.40 0.33 2.45
N ASN A 47 24.85 1.47 2.04
CA ASN A 47 25.27 2.77 2.57
C ASN A 47 24.68 3.02 3.97
N MET A 48 25.26 3.96 4.74
CA MET A 48 24.76 4.38 6.05
C MET A 48 23.28 4.80 6.01
N GLU A 49 22.89 5.54 4.96
CA GLU A 49 21.50 5.93 4.74
C GLU A 49 20.59 4.71 4.55
N GLU A 50 21.01 3.74 3.74
CA GLU A 50 20.24 2.52 3.49
C GLU A 50 20.10 1.66 4.76
N ILE A 51 21.16 1.60 5.57
CA ILE A 51 21.14 0.94 6.89
C ILE A 51 20.11 1.62 7.80
N GLN A 52 20.14 2.95 7.88
CA GLN A 52 19.19 3.71 8.69
C GLN A 52 17.75 3.52 8.21
N SER A 53 17.48 3.60 6.90
CA SER A 53 16.16 3.35 6.34
C SER A 53 15.65 1.95 6.67
N ARG A 54 16.51 0.93 6.59
CA ARG A 54 16.14 -0.46 6.93
C ARG A 54 15.86 -0.64 8.43
N LEU A 55 16.65 -0.03 9.31
CA LEU A 55 16.40 -0.06 10.76
C LEU A 55 15.07 0.62 11.13
N ALA A 56 14.79 1.77 10.53
CA ALA A 56 13.51 2.45 10.70
C ALA A 56 12.35 1.58 10.19
N TYR A 57 12.51 0.93 9.03
CA TYR A 57 11.52 0.02 8.48
C TYR A 57 11.22 -1.16 9.41
N VAL A 58 12.23 -1.80 10.03
CA VAL A 58 12.02 -2.90 10.99
C VAL A 58 11.13 -2.46 12.15
N SER A 59 11.33 -1.24 12.67
CA SER A 59 10.47 -0.67 13.71
C SER A 59 9.03 -0.47 13.21
N CYS A 60 8.85 0.06 12.00
CA CYS A 60 7.53 0.25 11.40
C CYS A 60 6.79 -1.07 11.15
N VAL A 61 7.48 -2.14 10.76
CA VAL A 61 6.88 -3.47 10.53
C VAL A 61 6.33 -4.05 11.83
N GLN A 62 7.04 -3.88 12.94
CA GLN A 62 6.55 -4.33 14.25
C GLN A 62 5.28 -3.57 14.65
N GLN A 63 5.27 -2.25 14.46
CA GLN A 63 4.07 -1.43 14.72
C GLN A 63 2.89 -1.86 13.82
N LEU A 64 3.15 -2.12 12.54
CA LEU A 64 2.14 -2.62 11.60
C LEU A 64 1.57 -3.97 12.06
N GLN A 65 2.40 -4.88 12.57
CA GLN A 65 1.94 -6.15 13.15
C GLN A 65 1.07 -5.92 14.39
N SER A 66 1.44 -4.98 15.27
CA SER A 66 0.59 -4.62 16.41
C SER A 66 -0.78 -4.09 15.97
N VAL A 67 -0.84 -3.27 14.91
CA VAL A 67 -2.10 -2.76 14.35
C VAL A 67 -2.92 -3.88 13.70
N LYS A 68 -2.28 -4.83 13.00
CA LYS A 68 -2.95 -6.00 12.41
C LYS A 68 -3.60 -6.89 13.47
N ASN A 69 -2.98 -7.02 14.64
CA ASN A 69 -3.46 -7.87 15.73
C ASN A 69 -4.36 -7.13 16.72
N ALA A 70 -4.54 -5.82 16.55
CA ALA A 70 -5.37 -5.01 17.44
C ALA A 70 -6.86 -5.27 17.18
N GLY A 71 -7.57 -5.85 18.16
CA GLY A 71 -9.01 -6.15 18.02
C GLY A 71 -9.92 -4.93 17.81
N TYR A 72 -9.43 -3.72 18.12
CA TYR A 72 -10.17 -2.47 17.89
C TYR A 72 -9.97 -1.90 16.47
N CYS A 73 -9.09 -2.49 15.67
CA CYS A 73 -8.72 -2.01 14.34
C CYS A 73 -9.05 -3.04 13.28
N GLN A 74 -9.83 -2.64 12.29
CA GLN A 74 -10.11 -3.48 11.12
C GLN A 74 -9.06 -3.20 10.05
N TYR A 75 -8.10 -4.12 9.91
CA TYR A 75 -7.03 -3.99 8.93
C TYR A 75 -7.46 -4.55 7.56
N VAL A 76 -7.28 -3.75 6.51
CA VAL A 76 -7.62 -4.10 5.13
C VAL A 76 -6.44 -3.79 4.22
N ARG A 77 -6.00 -4.77 3.44
CA ARG A 77 -4.96 -4.60 2.41
C ARG A 77 -5.51 -4.99 1.04
N PRO A 78 -5.79 -4.03 0.14
CA PRO A 78 -6.17 -4.34 -1.24
C PRO A 78 -5.01 -4.97 -2.02
N PRO A 79 -5.29 -5.79 -3.05
CA PRO A 79 -4.26 -6.41 -3.88
C PRO A 79 -3.65 -5.37 -4.85
N ILE A 80 -2.59 -4.70 -4.41
CA ILE A 80 -1.94 -3.60 -5.14
C ILE A 80 -0.50 -3.92 -5.58
N GLU A 81 -0.06 -5.16 -5.39
CA GLU A 81 1.32 -5.60 -5.64
C GLU A 81 1.77 -5.41 -7.10
N GLU A 82 0.83 -5.37 -8.03
CA GLU A 82 1.10 -5.17 -9.46
C GLU A 82 1.34 -3.70 -9.83
N PHE A 83 0.94 -2.75 -9.00
CA PHE A 83 1.03 -1.32 -9.30
C PHE A 83 2.23 -0.69 -8.59
N LYS A 84 3.03 0.04 -9.35
CA LYS A 84 4.11 0.87 -8.79
C LYS A 84 3.53 2.21 -8.34
N THR A 85 4.25 2.84 -7.41
CA THR A 85 3.90 4.17 -6.86
C THR A 85 3.70 5.25 -7.94
N LEU A 86 4.34 5.09 -9.11
CA LEU A 86 4.30 6.06 -10.22
C LEU A 86 3.41 5.61 -11.39
N ASP A 87 2.65 4.52 -11.29
CA ASP A 87 1.81 3.99 -12.38
C ASP A 87 0.49 4.76 -12.56
N PHE A 88 0.55 6.09 -12.63
CA PHE A 88 -0.65 6.92 -12.71
C PHE A 88 -1.47 6.70 -13.99
N TYR A 89 -0.84 6.26 -15.07
CA TYR A 89 -1.53 5.91 -16.33
C TYR A 89 -2.53 4.75 -16.16
N ARG A 90 -2.41 3.93 -15.12
CA ARG A 90 -3.33 2.84 -14.76
C ARG A 90 -4.38 3.26 -13.72
N TYR A 91 -4.61 4.56 -13.53
CA TYR A 91 -5.53 5.08 -12.51
C TYR A 91 -6.91 4.41 -12.52
N ASP A 92 -7.53 4.25 -13.69
CA ASP A 92 -8.86 3.66 -13.80
C ASP A 92 -8.88 2.21 -13.29
N GLU A 93 -7.83 1.45 -13.59
CA GLU A 93 -7.66 0.07 -13.14
C GLU A 93 -7.45 -0.01 -11.62
N ILE A 94 -6.55 0.84 -11.08
CA ILE A 94 -6.27 0.94 -9.63
C ILE A 94 -7.55 1.29 -8.87
N ARG A 95 -8.32 2.26 -9.39
CA ARG A 95 -9.58 2.71 -8.80
C ARG A 95 -10.62 1.60 -8.79
N ASP A 96 -10.79 0.91 -9.92
CA ASP A 96 -11.79 -0.16 -10.05
C ASP A 96 -11.44 -1.36 -9.16
N LEU A 97 -10.15 -1.72 -9.08
CA LEU A 97 -9.65 -2.74 -8.19
C LEU A 97 -9.91 -2.39 -6.72
N GLY A 98 -9.55 -1.17 -6.31
CA GLY A 98 -9.78 -0.66 -4.95
C GLY A 98 -11.26 -0.63 -4.59
N TYR A 99 -12.13 -0.20 -5.52
CA TYR A 99 -13.57 -0.15 -5.30
C TYR A 99 -14.18 -1.55 -5.16
N LYS A 100 -13.87 -2.49 -6.08
CA LYS A 100 -14.35 -3.87 -6.01
C LYS A 100 -13.94 -4.55 -4.70
N HIS A 101 -12.67 -4.39 -4.32
CA HIS A 101 -12.17 -4.92 -3.06
C HIS A 101 -12.86 -4.28 -1.84
N GLY A 102 -12.99 -2.96 -1.84
CA GLY A 102 -13.63 -2.20 -0.76
C GLY A 102 -15.09 -2.58 -0.56
N VAL A 103 -15.88 -2.74 -1.63
CA VAL A 103 -17.29 -3.15 -1.53
C VAL A 103 -17.43 -4.54 -0.91
N LYS A 104 -16.54 -5.48 -1.27
CA LYS A 104 -16.53 -6.83 -0.70
C LYS A 104 -16.17 -6.80 0.78
N GLN A 105 -15.01 -6.25 1.13
CA GLN A 105 -14.51 -6.12 2.49
C GLN A 105 -15.49 -5.39 3.40
N PHE A 106 -16.00 -4.24 2.96
CA PHE A 106 -16.95 -3.46 3.74
C PHE A 106 -18.28 -4.20 3.93
N GLY A 107 -18.75 -4.92 2.90
CA GLY A 107 -19.93 -5.76 3.00
C GLY A 107 -19.79 -6.89 4.03
N GLU A 108 -18.59 -7.46 4.17
CA GLU A 108 -18.26 -8.45 5.20
C GLU A 108 -18.13 -7.81 6.58
N LEU A 109 -17.41 -6.68 6.68
CA LEU A 109 -17.23 -5.93 7.93
C LEU A 109 -18.55 -5.50 8.56
N VAL A 110 -19.53 -5.04 7.76
CA VAL A 110 -20.87 -4.65 8.25
C VAL A 110 -21.68 -5.84 8.78
N LYS A 111 -21.41 -7.06 8.29
CA LYS A 111 -22.07 -8.27 8.80
C LYS A 111 -21.46 -8.73 10.11
N THR A 112 -20.13 -8.63 10.23
CA THR A 112 -19.38 -9.15 11.37
C THR A 112 -19.35 -8.18 12.55
N ASN A 113 -19.36 -6.87 12.30
CA ASN A 113 -19.19 -5.85 13.33
C ASN A 113 -20.53 -5.13 13.61
N GLU A 114 -21.09 -5.39 14.80
CA GLU A 114 -22.38 -4.82 15.23
C GLU A 114 -22.35 -3.29 15.37
N ASP A 115 -21.23 -2.72 15.82
CA ASP A 115 -21.08 -1.27 15.95
C ASP A 115 -21.13 -0.60 14.57
N LEU A 116 -20.46 -1.18 13.58
CA LEU A 116 -20.52 -0.74 12.17
C LEU A 116 -21.94 -0.83 11.62
N LYS A 117 -22.64 -1.92 11.90
CA LYS A 117 -24.03 -2.13 11.48
C LYS A 117 -24.99 -1.10 12.08
N ASN A 118 -24.77 -0.72 13.34
CA ASN A 118 -25.59 0.27 14.05
C ASN A 118 -25.35 1.70 13.56
N VAL A 119 -24.14 2.01 13.10
CA VAL A 119 -23.79 3.33 12.54
C VAL A 119 -24.22 3.47 11.07
N ILE A 120 -24.23 2.37 10.33
CA ILE A 120 -24.51 2.40 8.90
C ILE A 120 -25.99 2.12 8.62
N ASP A 121 -26.67 3.18 8.20
CA ASP A 121 -28.02 3.06 7.66
C ASP A 121 -28.02 2.17 6.40
N ALA A 122 -28.74 1.05 6.46
CA ALA A 122 -28.85 0.07 5.38
C ALA A 122 -29.36 0.71 4.07
N GLU A 123 -30.08 1.83 4.17
CA GLU A 123 -30.54 2.61 3.03
C GLU A 123 -29.40 3.35 2.30
N LYS A 124 -28.44 3.91 3.05
CA LYS A 124 -27.22 4.54 2.50
C LYS A 124 -26.34 3.52 1.78
N LEU A 125 -26.16 2.33 2.34
CA LEU A 125 -25.42 1.22 1.69
C LEU A 125 -26.04 0.83 0.35
N ARG A 126 -27.37 0.65 0.31
CA ARG A 126 -28.11 0.36 -0.93
C ARG A 126 -28.02 1.51 -1.93
N SER A 127 -27.96 2.76 -1.48
CA SER A 127 -27.78 3.94 -2.33
C SER A 127 -26.38 4.01 -2.96
N LEU A 128 -25.34 3.63 -2.21
CA LEU A 128 -23.95 3.61 -2.69
C LEU A 128 -23.76 2.53 -3.75
N LYS A 129 -24.29 1.33 -3.49
CA LYS A 129 -24.30 0.23 -4.46
C LYS A 129 -25.02 0.65 -5.75
N ARG A 130 -26.23 1.24 -5.65
CA ARG A 130 -26.97 1.75 -6.82
C ARG A 130 -26.22 2.84 -7.58
N ARG A 131 -25.59 3.80 -6.89
CA ARG A 131 -24.85 4.90 -7.54
C ARG A 131 -23.66 4.42 -8.36
N TYR A 132 -22.97 3.38 -7.91
CA TYR A 132 -21.89 2.79 -8.67
C TYR A 132 -22.39 2.04 -9.90
N TRP A 133 -23.38 1.15 -9.75
CA TRP A 133 -23.95 0.40 -10.88
C TRP A 133 -24.64 1.29 -11.92
N ARG A 134 -25.17 2.46 -11.54
CA ARG A 134 -25.74 3.45 -12.48
C ARG A 134 -24.70 4.25 -13.27
N ARG A 135 -23.44 4.31 -12.81
CA ARG A 135 -22.36 4.91 -13.60
C ARG A 135 -21.92 3.87 -14.61
N GLU A 136 -22.42 3.96 -15.83
CA GLU A 136 -21.82 3.22 -16.94
C GLU A 136 -20.32 3.54 -17.03
N PRO A 137 -19.45 2.54 -17.26
CA PRO A 137 -18.03 2.77 -17.51
C PRO A 137 -17.77 3.70 -18.72
N SER A 138 -18.73 3.78 -19.65
CA SER A 138 -18.69 4.64 -20.84
C SER A 138 -18.63 6.14 -20.52
N LYS A 139 -19.25 6.60 -19.42
CA LYS A 139 -19.27 8.03 -19.03
C LYS A 139 -18.12 8.42 -18.08
N LEU A 140 -17.31 7.47 -17.65
CA LEU A 140 -16.07 7.72 -16.91
C LEU A 140 -14.90 8.08 -17.84
N SER A 141 -15.07 7.87 -19.15
CA SER A 141 -14.15 8.30 -20.22
C SER A 141 -13.93 9.83 -20.27
N MET A 142 -14.65 10.61 -19.47
CA MET A 142 -14.45 12.06 -19.34
C MET A 142 -13.79 12.48 -18.02
N TYR A 143 -13.07 11.57 -17.36
CA TYR A 143 -12.01 11.98 -16.43
C TYR A 143 -10.79 12.35 -17.27
N ASP A 144 -10.39 13.63 -17.22
CA ASP A 144 -9.26 14.12 -18.01
C ASP A 144 -7.99 13.36 -17.63
N ARG A 145 -7.52 12.46 -18.51
CA ARG A 145 -6.30 11.68 -18.33
C ARG A 145 -5.08 12.58 -18.11
N GLY A 146 -5.12 13.85 -18.57
CA GLY A 146 -4.09 14.84 -18.30
C GLY A 146 -3.94 15.15 -16.81
N ARG A 147 -5.00 14.97 -16.02
CA ARG A 147 -5.06 15.32 -14.59
C ARG A 147 -4.54 14.22 -13.66
N ALA A 148 -4.60 12.97 -14.09
CA ALA A 148 -4.04 11.82 -13.39
C ALA A 148 -2.67 11.41 -13.97
N SER A 149 -1.92 12.33 -14.56
CA SER A 149 -0.63 12.03 -15.20
C SER A 149 0.58 12.28 -14.29
N SER A 150 0.40 12.96 -13.16
CA SER A 150 1.47 13.39 -12.26
C SER A 150 0.97 13.70 -10.85
N PHE A 151 1.80 13.49 -9.84
CA PHE A 151 1.55 13.89 -8.45
C PHE A 151 1.14 15.36 -8.30
N THR A 152 1.73 16.25 -9.10
CA THR A 152 1.43 17.70 -9.05
C THR A 152 0.00 18.01 -9.48
N ASN A 153 -0.51 17.30 -10.49
CA ASN A 153 -1.88 17.46 -10.96
C ASN A 153 -2.90 16.83 -10.01
N LEU A 154 -2.48 15.80 -9.25
CA LEU A 154 -3.33 15.13 -8.26
C LEU A 154 -3.48 15.93 -6.94
N ALA A 155 -2.42 16.64 -6.51
CA ALA A 155 -2.38 17.37 -5.25
C ALA A 155 -3.05 18.76 -5.29
N ALA A 156 -3.37 19.27 -6.49
CA ALA A 156 -4.00 20.57 -6.70
C ALA A 156 -5.54 20.56 -6.51
N GLN A 157 -6.07 19.59 -5.75
CA GLN A 157 -7.51 19.36 -5.52
C GLN A 157 -7.93 19.76 -4.10
#